data_AF-A0A936QTR4-F1
#
_entry.id   AF-A0A936QTR4-F1
#
_cell.length_a   1.000
_cell.length_b   1.000
_cell.length_c   1.000
_cell.angle_alpha   90.00
_cell.angle_beta   90.00
_cell.angle_gamma   90.00
#
_symmetry.space_group_name_H-M   'P 1'
#
loop_
_entity.id
_entity.type
_entity.pdbx_description
1 polymer ?
#
loop_
_entity_poly.entity_id
_entity_poly.type
_entity_poly.pdbx_seq_one_letter_code
_entity_poly.pdbx_strand_id
1 'polypeptide(L)' 'MIEKPKLSEEDLARVREYLNSPIHQVERQPFRPLRLLLVLWIVVSLISGCALLFAWMMGAL' A
#
# COMPACT_ATOMS: atom_id res chain seq x y z
N MET A 1 10.42 20.53 -31.43
CA MET A 1 9.13 19.97 -31.84
C MET A 1 8.06 20.64 -31.00
N ILE A 2 7.07 21.28 -31.60
CA ILE A 2 5.95 21.87 -30.84
C ILE A 2 5.09 20.69 -30.39
N GLU A 3 5.12 20.39 -29.10
CA GLU A 3 4.33 19.31 -28.51
C GLU A 3 2.85 19.73 -28.58
N LYS A 4 2.11 19.09 -29.49
CA LYS A 4 0.67 19.35 -29.60
C LYS A 4 0.00 18.77 -28.34
N PRO A 5 -0.91 19.51 -27.69
CA PRO A 5 -1.63 18.97 -26.55
C PRO A 5 -2.36 17.69 -26.96
N LYS A 6 -2.13 16.61 -26.20
CA LYS A 6 -2.68 15.27 -26.47
C LYS A 6 -4.21 15.21 -26.28
N LEU A 7 -4.77 16.19 -25.59
CA LEU A 7 -6.20 16.33 -25.31
C LEU A 7 -6.71 17.67 -25.85
N SER A 8 -7.97 17.67 -26.27
CA SER A 8 -8.70 18.91 -26.52
C SER A 8 -8.86 19.70 -25.22
N GLU A 9 -9.10 21.01 -25.31
CA GLU A 9 -9.36 21.85 -24.13
C GLU A 9 -10.57 21.36 -23.33
N GLU A 10 -11.61 20.87 -24.01
CA GLU A 10 -12.80 20.30 -23.36
C GLU A 10 -12.47 19.05 -22.56
N ASP A 11 -11.71 18.12 -23.15
CA ASP A 11 -11.33 16.89 -22.46
C ASP A 11 -10.39 17.19 -21.29
N LEU A 12 -9.51 18.17 -21.45
CA LEU A 12 -8.63 18.64 -20.39
C LEU A 12 -9.43 19.26 -19.23
N ALA A 13 -10.51 19.99 -19.52
CA ALA A 13 -11.42 20.53 -18.52
C ALA A 13 -12.11 19.43 -17.72
N ARG A 14 -12.63 18.38 -18.39
CA ARG A 14 -13.24 17.22 -17.73
C ARG A 14 -12.25 16.48 -16.82
N VAL A 15 -11.00 16.30 -17.27
CA VAL A 15 -9.93 15.68 -16.45
C VAL A 15 -9.63 16.52 -15.21
N ARG A 16 -9.54 17.84 -15.36
CA ARG A 16 -9.32 18.75 -14.23
C ARG A 16 -10.46 18.69 -13.23
N GLU A 17 -11.71 18.67 -13.68
CA GLU A 17 -12.87 18.54 -12.81
C GLU A 17 -12.82 17.21 -12.04
N TYR A 18 -12.56 16.10 -12.73
CA TYR A 18 -12.44 14.78 -12.12
C TYR A 18 -11.35 14.75 -11.04
N LEU A 19 -10.11 15.15 -11.38
CA LEU A 19 -8.97 15.11 -10.46
C LEU A 19 -9.11 16.04 -9.26
N ASN A 20 -9.86 17.15 -9.39
CA ASN A 20 -10.13 18.07 -8.29
C ASN A 20 -11.29 17.62 -7.40
N SER A 21 -11.98 16.52 -7.73
CA SER A 21 -13.06 16.01 -6.88
C SER A 21 -12.55 15.67 -5.47
N PRO A 22 -13.36 15.88 -4.42
CA PRO A 22 -12.98 15.59 -3.03
C PRO A 22 -12.53 14.15 -2.78
N ILE A 23 -13.01 13.21 -3.60
CA ILE A 23 -12.67 11.77 -3.54
C ILE A 23 -11.18 11.54 -3.84
N HIS A 24 -10.52 12.45 -4.58
CA HIS A 24 -9.12 12.34 -4.97
C HIS A 24 -8.17 13.23 -4.17
N GLN A 25 -8.70 14.13 -3.34
CA GLN A 25 -7.94 15.07 -2.50
C GLN A 25 -7.62 14.49 -1.11
N VAL A 26 -7.31 13.19 -1.05
CA VAL A 26 -6.96 12.52 0.21
C VAL A 26 -5.47 12.69 0.48
N GLU A 27 -5.13 13.31 1.61
CA GLU A 27 -3.75 13.36 2.09
C GLU A 27 -3.24 11.93 2.35
N ARG A 28 -2.29 11.50 1.52
CA ARG A 28 -1.67 10.17 1.66
C ARG A 28 -0.52 10.29 2.64
N GLN A 29 -0.58 9.53 3.72
CA GLN A 29 0.58 9.40 4.59
C GLN A 29 1.77 8.85 3.80
N PRO A 30 3.01 9.29 4.10
CA PRO A 30 4.19 8.77 3.43
C PRO A 30 4.28 7.26 3.65
N PHE A 31 4.50 6.53 2.56
CA PHE A 31 4.69 5.09 2.63
C PHE A 31 5.99 4.76 3.38
N ARG A 32 5.89 3.94 4.43
CA ARG A 32 7.03 3.56 5.30
C ARG A 32 7.32 2.06 5.16
N PRO A 33 8.02 1.63 4.09
CA PRO A 33 8.15 0.21 3.73
C PRO A 33 8.81 -0.64 4.83
N LEU A 34 9.84 -0.10 5.49
CA LEU A 34 10.54 -0.81 6.57
C LEU A 34 9.63 -1.11 7.76
N ARG A 35 8.68 -0.22 8.08
CA ARG A 35 7.71 -0.46 9.15
C ARG A 35 6.73 -1.55 8.78
N LEU A 36 6.27 -1.58 7.54
CA LEU A 36 5.40 -2.63 7.03
C LEU A 36 6.09 -3.99 7.07
N LEU A 37 7.36 -4.06 6.65
CA LEU A 37 8.17 -5.28 6.71
C LEU A 37 8.40 -5.74 8.16
N LEU A 38 8.68 -4.83 9.09
CA LEU A 38 8.85 -5.16 10.50
C LEU A 38 7.59 -5.77 11.10
N VAL A 39 6.42 -5.17 10.86
CA VAL A 39 5.14 -5.69 11.35
C VAL A 39 4.87 -7.08 10.77
N LEU A 40 5.07 -7.26 9.47
CA LEU A 40 4.91 -8.56 8.82
C LEU A 40 5.82 -9.62 9.44
N TRP A 41 7.10 -9.29 9.63
CA TRP A 41 8.08 -10.19 10.23
C TRP A 41 7.68 -10.59 11.65
N ILE A 42 7.26 -9.64 12.49
CA ILE A 42 6.79 -9.92 13.87
C ILE A 42 5.62 -10.90 13.86
N VAL A 43 4.61 -10.67 13.01
CA VAL A 43 3.42 -11.53 12.93
C VAL A 43 3.80 -12.95 12.53
N VAL A 44 4.62 -13.10 11.49
CA VAL A 44 5.10 -14.42 11.04
C VAL A 44 5.91 -15.10 12.12
N SER A 45 6.87 -14.41 12.72
CA SER A 45 7.71 -14.96 13.79
C SER A 45 6.90 -15.39 15.01
N LEU A 46 5.85 -14.66 15.38
CA LEU A 46 4.99 -15.01 16.50
C LEU A 46 4.21 -16.30 16.21
N ILE A 47 3.58 -16.39 15.03
CA ILE A 47 2.85 -17.59 14.62
C ILE A 47 3.79 -18.80 14.54
N SER A 48 4.96 -18.64 13.92
CA SER A 48 5.97 -19.69 13.86
C SER A 48 6.46 -20.09 15.25
N GLY A 49 6.71 -19.13 16.13
CA GLY A 49 7.12 -19.38 17.51
C GLY A 49 6.07 -20.16 18.30
N CYS A 50 4.79 -19.79 18.20
CA CYS A 50 3.69 -20.53 18.81
C CYS A 50 3.57 -21.96 18.28
N ALA A 51 3.73 -22.16 16.96
CA ALA A 51 3.70 -23.48 16.36
C ALA A 51 4.85 -24.38 16.85
N LEU A 52 6.06 -23.83 16.92
CA LEU A 52 7.23 -24.56 17.44
C LEU A 52 7.08 -24.89 18.92
N LEU A 53 6.58 -23.95 19.72
CA LEU A 53 6.31 -24.18 21.14
C LEU A 53 5.28 -25.29 21.34
N PHE A 54 4.22 -25.31 20.53
CA PHE A 54 3.23 -26.39 20.56
C PHE A 54 3.83 -27.75 20.16
N ALA A 55 4.63 -27.78 19.10
CA ALA A 55 5.31 -29.01 18.66
C ALA A 55 6.23 -29.59 19.74
N TRP A 56 6.99 -28.71 20.41
CA TRP A 56 7.84 -29.08 21.54
C TRP A 56 7.03 -29.63 22.73
N MET A 57 5.93 -28.97 23.10
CA MET A 57 5.06 -29.43 24.19
C MET A 57 4.42 -30.81 23.92
N MET A 58 4.19 -31.14 22.65
CA MET A 58 3.62 -32.42 22.22
C MET A 58 4.68 -33.51 22.00
N GLY A 59 5.97 -33.21 22.21
CA GLY A 59 7.07 -34.16 21.98
C GLY A 59 7.28 -34.50 20.50
N ALA A 60 6.76 -33.66 19.58
CA ALA A 60 6.96 -33.80 18.14
C ALA A 60 8.29 -33.19 17.66
N LEU A 61 9.07 -32.64 18.59
CA LEU A 61 10.31 -31.90 18.36
C LEU A 61 11.35 -32.25 19.42
#